data_AF-A0A3R9G0U4-F1
#
_entry.id   AF-A0A3R9G0U4-F1
#
_cell.length_a   1.000
_cell.length_b   1.000
_cell.length_c   1.000
_cell.angle_alpha   90.00
_cell.angle_beta   90.00
_cell.angle_gamma   90.00
#
_symmetry.space_group_name_H-M   'P 1'
#
loop_
_entity.id
_entity.type
_entity.pdbx_description
1 polymer ?
#
loop_
_entity_poly.entity_id
_entity_poly.type
_entity_poly.pdbx_seq_one_letter_code
_entity_poly.pdbx_strand_id
1 'polypeptide(L)' 'MKSTQEKKIDMIIRSGPFTNKHRKNALKRIFRALIQGKIKWAELKRFYLAMLHLERYLERLNIV' A
#
# COMPACT_ATOMS: atom_id res chain seq x y z
N MET A 1 20.69 9.68 31.42
CA MET A 1 20.23 8.69 30.42
C MET A 1 18.73 8.50 30.53
N LYS A 2 17.97 9.26 29.73
CA LYS A 2 16.57 9.01 29.36
C LYS A 2 16.55 9.41 27.88
N SER A 3 16.02 8.66 26.94
CA SER A 3 14.74 7.98 26.94
C SER A 3 14.79 6.94 25.83
N THR A 4 14.44 5.69 26.13
CA THR A 4 13.93 4.77 25.12
C THR A 4 12.62 5.39 24.64
N GLN A 5 12.73 6.24 23.61
CA GLN A 5 11.61 6.85 22.94
C GLN A 5 10.75 5.69 22.46
N GLU A 6 9.65 5.46 23.15
CA GLU A 6 8.50 4.73 22.65
C GLU A 6 8.33 5.18 21.20
N LYS A 7 8.57 4.26 20.26
CA LYS A 7 8.25 4.47 18.85
C LYS A 7 6.74 4.65 18.82
N LYS A 8 6.29 5.88 19.03
CA LYS A 8 4.96 6.35 18.69
C LYS A 8 4.87 6.10 17.20
N ILE A 9 4.20 5.01 16.81
CA ILE A 9 3.85 4.75 15.43
C ILE A 9 2.75 5.75 15.12
N ASP A 10 3.11 7.03 15.03
CA ASP A 10 2.28 8.00 14.38
C ASP A 10 2.09 7.42 12.98
N MET A 11 0.84 7.10 12.65
CA MET A 11 0.42 6.70 11.32
C MET A 11 0.55 7.93 10.43
N ILE A 12 1.78 8.40 10.21
CA ILE A 12 2.11 9.47 9.29
C ILE A 12 1.73 8.91 7.93
N ILE A 13 0.57 9.31 7.43
CA ILE A 13 0.20 9.15 6.04
C ILE A 13 1.21 10.00 5.28
N ARG A 14 2.37 9.43 4.95
CA ARG A 14 3.39 10.14 4.16
C ARG A 14 2.71 10.55 2.86
N SER A 15 2.62 11.84 2.58
CA SER A 15 2.04 12.39 1.35
C SER A 15 3.00 12.28 0.14
N GLY A 16 4.13 11.61 0.31
CA GLY A 16 5.12 11.43 -0.75
C GLY A 16 4.64 10.55 -1.91
N PRO A 17 5.23 10.71 -3.10
CA PRO A 17 4.84 9.99 -4.30
C PRO A 17 5.07 8.47 -4.14
N PHE A 18 4.21 7.67 -4.77
CA PHE A 18 4.40 6.22 -4.82
C PHE A 18 5.58 5.86 -5.72
N THR A 19 6.48 5.02 -5.20
CA THR A 19 7.59 4.43 -5.95
C THR A 19 7.09 3.50 -7.06
N ASN A 20 7.96 3.20 -8.03
CA ASN A 20 7.65 2.23 -9.08
C ASN A 20 7.41 0.82 -8.53
N LYS A 21 8.05 0.46 -7.40
CA LYS A 21 7.83 -0.80 -6.69
C LYS A 21 6.38 -0.90 -6.20
N HIS A 22 5.88 0.15 -5.52
CA HIS A 22 4.48 0.21 -5.08
C HIS A 22 3.50 0.04 -6.24
N ARG A 23 3.73 0.74 -7.36
CA ARG A 23 2.85 0.68 -8.54
C ARG A 23 2.81 -0.72 -9.16
N LYS A 24 3.98 -1.35 -9.36
CA LYS A 24 4.08 -2.70 -9.94
C LYS A 24 3.38 -3.73 -9.06
N ASN A 25 3.59 -3.70 -7.75
CA ASN A 25 2.97 -4.66 -6.84
C ASN A 25 1.47 -4.44 -6.70
N ALA A 26 1.02 -3.19 -6.58
CA ALA A 26 -0.40 -2.84 -6.56
C ALA A 26 -1.11 -3.34 -7.84
N LEU A 27 -0.46 -3.17 -9.01
CA LEU A 27 -0.97 -3.66 -10.29
C LEU A 27 -1.05 -5.21 -10.31
N LYS A 28 -0.04 -5.90 -9.79
CA LYS A 28 -0.04 -7.37 -9.70
C LYS A 28 -1.20 -7.87 -8.81
N ARG A 29 -1.45 -7.21 -7.68
CA ARG A 29 -2.55 -7.58 -6.77
C ARG A 29 -3.91 -7.34 -7.39
N ILE A 30 -4.13 -6.17 -7.98
CA ILE A 30 -5.43 -5.84 -8.57
C ILE A 30 -5.72 -6.70 -9.80
N PHE A 31 -4.71 -7.01 -10.62
CA PHE A 31 -4.87 -7.89 -11.78
C PHE A 31 -5.28 -9.30 -11.36
N ARG A 32 -4.67 -9.85 -10.30
CA ARG A 32 -5.07 -11.15 -9.73
C ARG A 32 -6.50 -11.12 -9.21
N ALA A 33 -6.92 -10.06 -8.52
CA ALA A 33 -8.29 -9.92 -8.02
C ALA A 33 -9.32 -9.74 -9.14
N LEU A 34 -8.94 -9.06 -10.22
CA LEU A 34 -9.76 -8.89 -11.43
C LEU A 34 -9.99 -10.23 -12.14
N ILE A 35 -8.92 -11.03 -12.36
CA ILE A 35 -9.03 -12.39 -12.93
C ILE A 35 -9.92 -13.29 -12.07
N GLN A 36 -9.87 -13.13 -10.75
CA GLN A 36 -10.71 -13.87 -9.80
C GLN A 36 -12.16 -13.36 -9.73
N GLY A 37 -12.54 -12.35 -10.52
CA GLY A 37 -13.89 -11.76 -10.50
C GLY A 37 -14.24 -11.02 -9.20
N LYS A 38 -13.26 -10.73 -8.34
CA LYS A 38 -13.47 -10.07 -7.04
C LYS A 38 -13.66 -8.56 -7.14
N ILE A 39 -13.25 -7.96 -8.26
CA ILE A 39 -13.31 -6.52 -8.50
C ILE A 39 -13.99 -6.30 -9.85
N LYS A 40 -14.95 -5.38 -9.88
CA LYS A 40 -15.57 -4.92 -11.12
C LYS A 40 -14.69 -3.87 -11.79
N TRP A 41 -14.70 -3.83 -13.12
CA TRP A 41 -13.97 -2.83 -13.91
C TRP A 41 -14.25 -1.39 -13.47
N ALA A 42 -15.50 -1.07 -13.13
CA ALA A 42 -15.92 0.24 -12.65
C ALA A 42 -15.21 0.67 -11.34
N GLU A 43 -14.75 -0.29 -10.53
CA GLU A 43 -14.11 -0.02 -9.25
C GLU A 43 -12.58 -0.08 -9.31
N LEU A 44 -12.01 -0.40 -10.47
CA LEU A 44 -10.59 -0.66 -10.66
C LEU A 44 -9.72 0.51 -10.16
N LYS A 45 -10.09 1.75 -10.50
CA LYS A 45 -9.37 2.95 -10.06
C LYS A 45 -9.34 3.09 -8.53
N ARG A 46 -10.48 2.85 -7.86
CA ARG A 46 -10.60 2.93 -6.40
C ARG A 46 -9.75 1.86 -5.73
N PHE A 47 -9.85 0.62 -6.19
CA PHE A 47 -9.06 -0.49 -5.66
C PHE A 47 -7.56 -0.31 -5.91
N TYR A 48 -7.18 0.26 -7.06
CA TYR A 48 -5.77 0.49 -7.36
C TYR A 48 -5.14 1.51 -6.40
N LEU A 49 -5.84 2.62 -6.13
CA LEU A 49 -5.40 3.59 -5.12
C LEU A 49 -5.28 2.96 -3.73
N ALA A 50 -6.27 2.15 -3.31
CA ALA A 50 -6.20 1.43 -2.04
C ALA A 50 -4.99 0.49 -1.96
N MET A 51 -4.71 -0.24 -3.05
CA MET A 51 -3.55 -1.13 -3.15
C MET A 51 -2.22 -0.37 -3.12
N LEU A 52 -2.13 0.84 -3.68
CA LEU A 52 -0.92 1.67 -3.56
C LEU A 52 -0.63 2.06 -2.11
N HIS A 53 -1.67 2.40 -1.34
CA HIS A 53 -1.53 2.68 0.08
C HIS A 53 -1.14 1.42 0.88
N LEU A 54 -1.69 0.26 0.51
CA LEU A 54 -1.31 -1.03 1.08
C LEU A 54 0.17 -1.34 0.84
N GLU A 55 0.67 -1.19 -0.39
CA GLU A 55 2.07 -1.47 -0.71
C GLU A 55 3.02 -0.58 0.09
N ARG A 56 2.70 0.70 0.24
CA ARG A 56 3.48 1.62 1.08
C ARG A 56 3.44 1.22 2.56
N TYR A 57 2.31 0.70 3.04
CA TYR A 57 2.20 0.19 4.39
C TYR A 57 3.06 -1.07 4.58
N LEU A 58 3.03 -2.00 3.63
CA LEU A 58 3.85 -3.22 3.67
C LEU A 58 5.36 -2.93 3.60
N GLU A 59 5.77 -1.94 2.81
CA GLU A 59 7.16 -1.46 2.77
C GLU A 59 7.60 -0.94 4.15
N ARG A 60 6.74 -0.19 4.85
CA ARG A 60 7.03 0.27 6.24
C ARG A 60 7.16 -0.88 7.23
N LEU A 61 6.42 -1.95 7.02
CA LEU A 61 6.49 -3.15 7.85
C LEU A 61 7.67 -4.07 7.46
N ASN A 62 8.43 -3.74 6.42
CA ASN A 62 9.52 -4.57 5.88
C ASN A 62 9.05 -5.97 5.44
N ILE A 63 7.80 -6.06 4.94
CA ILE A 63 7.17 -7.33 4.49
C ILE A 63 7.37 -7.55 2.97
N VAL A 64 7.76 -6.50 2.23
CA VAL A 64 7.78 -6.48 0.75
C VAL A 64 9.03 -5.83 0.18
#